data_AF-A0A9D2LIZ7-F1
#
_entry.id   AF-A0A9D2LIZ7-F1
#
_cell.length_a   1.000
_cell.length_b   1.000
_cell.length_c   1.000
_cell.angle_alpha   90.00
_cell.angle_beta   90.00
_cell.angle_gamma   90.00
#
_symmetry.space_group_name_H-M   'P 1'
#
loop_
_entity.id
_entity.type
_entity.pdbx_description
1 polymer ?
#
loop_
_entity_poly.entity_id
_entity_poly.type
_entity_poly.pdbx_seq_one_letter_code
_entity_poly.pdbx_strand_id
1 'polypeptide(L)' 'WIQIGLNILHYRKEQRLTQEQLADACGEDGISRNFIQRIETGVSSCSVDTLIDIANALNIPLYKLFEFKD' A
#
# COMPACT_ATOMS: atom_id res chain seq x y z
N TRP A 1 -11.74 2.69 -1.11
CA TRP A 1 -10.84 1.55 -0.97
C TRP A 1 -10.32 1.01 -2.29
N ILE A 2 -11.16 0.70 -3.28
CA ILE A 2 -10.68 0.20 -4.60
C ILE A 2 -9.62 1.13 -5.22
N GLN A 3 -9.90 2.43 -5.33
CA GLN A 3 -8.96 3.38 -5.96
C GLN A 3 -7.64 3.53 -5.17
N ILE A 4 -7.70 3.59 -3.84
CA ILE A 4 -6.52 3.60 -2.97
C ILE A 4 -5.70 2.32 -3.16
N GLY A 5 -6.35 1.15 -3.16
CA GLY A 5 -5.71 -0.14 -3.39
C GLY A 5 -5.02 -0.22 -4.75
N LEU A 6 -5.64 0.35 -5.80
CA LEU A 6 -5.04 0.46 -7.13
C LEU A 6 -3.80 1.37 -7.14
N ASN A 7 -3.82 2.48 -6.40
CA ASN A 7 -2.66 3.37 -6.26
C ASN A 7 -1.51 2.67 -5.53
N ILE A 8 -1.78 1.97 -4.43
CA ILE A 8 -0.78 1.16 -3.72
C ILE A 8 -0.17 0.11 -4.66
N LEU A 9 -1.02 -0.63 -5.38
CA LEU A 9 -0.60 -1.60 -6.38
C LEU A 9 0.26 -0.99 -7.49
N HIS A 10 -0.12 0.20 -7.96
CA HIS A 10 0.59 0.94 -8.99
C HIS A 10 2.02 1.28 -8.56
N TYR A 11 2.18 1.98 -7.43
CA TYR A 11 3.49 2.39 -6.92
C TYR A 11 4.37 1.20 -6.53
N ARG A 12 3.78 0.16 -5.92
CA ARG A 12 4.53 -1.07 -5.61
C ARG A 12 5.11 -1.71 -6.87
N LYS A 13 4.31 -1.81 -7.93
CA LYS A 13 4.75 -2.40 -9.21
C LYS A 13 5.75 -1.53 -9.95
N GLU A 14 5.63 -0.21 -9.88
CA GLU A 14 6.61 0.72 -10.43
C GLU A 14 8.01 0.48 -9.83
N GLN A 15 8.05 0.15 -8.53
CA GLN A 15 9.28 -0.19 -7.81
C GLN A 15 9.68 -1.67 -7.90
N ARG A 16 8.92 -2.48 -8.66
CA ARG A 16 9.16 -3.92 -8.85
C ARG A 16 9.18 -4.74 -7.55
N LEU A 17 8.49 -4.26 -6.50
CA LEU A 17 8.37 -4.96 -5.23
C LEU A 17 7.31 -6.06 -5.32
N THR A 18 7.55 -7.19 -4.67
CA THR A 18 6.50 -8.18 -4.39
C THR A 18 5.59 -7.67 -3.28
N GLN A 19 4.41 -8.30 -3.12
CA GLN A 19 3.53 -7.98 -1.98
C GLN A 19 4.20 -8.32 -0.64
N GLU A 20 5.05 -9.35 -0.60
CA GLU A 20 5.81 -9.73 0.60
C GLU A 20 6.79 -8.62 0.96
N GLN A 21 7.59 -8.16 -0.01
CA GLN A 21 8.57 -7.10 0.20
C GLN A 21 7.95 -5.78 0.65
N LEU A 22 6.77 -5.42 0.11
CA LEU A 22 6.04 -4.25 0.62
C LEU A 22 5.57 -4.49 2.06
N ALA A 23 5.04 -5.67 2.35
CA ALA A 23 4.52 -5.99 3.68
C ALA A 23 5.62 -5.97 4.75
N ASP A 24 6.79 -6.55 4.45
CA ASP A 24 7.98 -6.56 5.31
C ASP A 24 8.51 -5.14 5.57
N ALA A 25 8.33 -4.22 4.62
CA ALA A 25 8.81 -2.84 4.72
C ALA A 25 7.85 -1.89 5.46
N CYS A 26 6.65 -2.34 5.82
CA CYS A 26 5.63 -1.50 6.47
C CYS A 26 5.79 -1.50 7.99
N GLY A 27 6.21 -0.37 8.57
CA GLY A 27 6.36 -0.21 10.02
C GLY A 27 7.58 -0.95 10.58
N GLU A 28 7.68 -1.04 11.91
CA GLU A 28 8.81 -1.72 12.59
C GLU A 28 8.73 -3.25 12.49
N ASP A 29 7.53 -3.81 12.60
CA ASP A 29 7.28 -5.26 12.63
C ASP A 29 6.80 -5.85 11.27
N GLY A 30 6.61 -5.02 10.26
CA GLY A 30 5.95 -5.43 9.03
C GLY A 30 4.44 -5.66 9.19
N ILE A 31 3.77 -6.00 8.10
CA ILE A 31 2.41 -6.54 8.09
C ILE A 31 2.35 -7.80 7.25
N SER A 32 1.23 -8.53 7.28
CA SER A 32 1.12 -9.76 6.48
C SER A 32 0.94 -9.48 4.98
N ARG A 33 1.58 -10.28 4.11
CA ARG A 33 1.36 -10.27 2.66
C ARG A 33 -0.11 -10.37 2.25
N ASN A 34 -0.87 -11.23 2.95
CA ASN A 34 -2.31 -11.40 2.70
C ASN A 34 -3.08 -10.10 2.98
N PHE A 35 -2.66 -9.32 3.98
CA PHE A 35 -3.29 -8.03 4.28
C PHE A 35 -3.00 -7.01 3.17
N ILE A 36 -1.75 -6.89 2.70
CA ILE A 36 -1.41 -6.09 1.51
C ILE A 36 -2.25 -6.50 0.30
N GLN A 37 -2.36 -7.79 0.01
CA GLN A 37 -3.16 -8.29 -1.12
C GLN A 37 -4.64 -7.86 -1.03
N ARG A 38 -5.23 -7.93 0.17
CA ARG A 38 -6.63 -7.52 0.39
C ARG A 38 -6.82 -6.01 0.30
N ILE A 39 -5.84 -5.22 0.71
CA ILE A 39 -5.86 -3.75 0.53
C ILE A 39 -5.77 -3.42 -0.96
N GLU A 40 -4.81 -4.00 -1.69
CA GLU A 40 -4.61 -3.74 -3.13
C GLU A 40 -5.82 -4.13 -3.99
N THR A 41 -6.58 -5.14 -3.57
CA THR A 41 -7.80 -5.58 -4.25
C THR A 41 -9.07 -4.87 -3.75
N GLY A 42 -8.94 -3.95 -2.79
CA GLY A 42 -10.06 -3.21 -2.19
C GLY A 42 -10.99 -4.08 -1.33
N VAL A 43 -10.61 -5.33 -1.06
CA VAL A 43 -11.37 -6.30 -0.25
C VAL A 43 -11.31 -5.93 1.24
N SER A 44 -10.28 -5.20 1.69
CA SER A 44 -10.19 -4.73 3.07
C SER A 44 -9.75 -3.28 3.14
N SER A 45 -10.30 -2.59 4.14
CA SER A 45 -9.78 -1.32 4.64
C SER A 45 -8.60 -1.56 5.59
N CYS A 46 -7.85 -0.50 5.86
CA CYS A 46 -6.82 -0.45 6.90
C CYS A 46 -6.93 0.86 7.69
N SER A 47 -6.13 1.00 8.75
CA SER A 47 -6.04 2.25 9.51
C SER A 47 -5.27 3.32 8.71
N VAL A 48 -5.36 4.57 9.16
CA VAL A 48 -4.54 5.65 8.60
C VAL A 48 -3.06 5.41 8.86
N ASP A 49 -2.69 4.88 10.03
CA ASP A 49 -1.30 4.54 10.35
C ASP A 49 -0.73 3.51 9.35
N THR A 50 -1.50 2.47 9.01
CA THR A 50 -1.08 1.52 7.96
C THR A 50 -0.90 2.19 6.59
N LEU A 51 -1.75 3.17 6.24
CA LEU A 51 -1.56 3.93 4.99
C LEU A 51 -0.29 4.79 5.02
N ILE A 52 0.05 5.35 6.18
CA ILE A 52 1.30 6.09 6.40
C ILE A 52 2.49 5.14 6.24
N ASP A 53 2.45 3.96 6.87
CA ASP A 53 3.51 2.96 6.76
C ASP A 53 3.72 2.49 5.32
N ILE A 54 2.62 2.23 4.58
CA ILE A 54 2.67 1.86 3.17
C ILE A 54 3.26 2.99 2.32
N ALA A 55 2.85 4.25 2.55
CA ALA A 55 3.39 5.39 1.80
C ALA A 55 4.89 5.58 2.06
N ASN A 56 5.32 5.42 3.32
CA ASN A 56 6.72 5.45 3.72
C ASN A 56 7.53 4.31 3.08
N ALA A 57 7.01 3.08 3.11
CA ALA A 57 7.63 1.90 2.50
C ALA A 57 7.77 2.05 0.98
N LEU A 58 6.80 2.70 0.34
CA LEU A 58 6.83 3.07 -1.08
C LEU A 58 7.60 4.38 -1.35
N ASN A 59 8.18 5.03 -0.33
CA ASN A 59 8.91 6.28 -0.47
C ASN A 59 8.14 7.36 -1.28
N ILE A 60 6.85 7.50 -1.00
CA ILE A 60 5.97 8.51 -1.60
C ILE A 60 5.26 9.31 -0.50
N PRO A 61 4.89 10.58 -0.76
CA PRO A 61 3.99 11.30 0.13
C PRO A 61 2.63 10.61 0.25
N LEU A 62 2.04 10.58 1.45
CA LEU A 62 0.75 9.92 1.71
C LEU A 62 -0.36 10.35 0.74
N TYR A 63 -0.43 11.64 0.38
CA TYR A 63 -1.47 12.15 -0.51
C TYR A 63 -1.49 11.48 -1.89
N LYS A 64 -0.36 10.90 -2.34
CA LYS A 64 -0.29 10.14 -3.61
C LYS A 64 -1.19 8.91 -3.61
N LEU A 65 -1.48 8.32 -2.44
CA LEU A 65 -2.44 7.22 -2.34
C LEU A 65 -3.89 7.68 -2.63
N PHE A 66 -4.16 8.99 -2.55
CA PHE A 66 -5.47 9.60 -2.74
C PHE A 66 -5.58 10.43 -4.03
N GLU A 67 -4.53 10.46 -4.87
CA GLU A 67 -4.62 11.04 -6.22
C GLU A 67 -5.32 10.03 -7.14
N PHE A 68 -6.59 10.29 -7.46
CA PHE A 68 -7.37 9.45 -8.37
C PHE A 68 -7.35 10.05 -9.77
N LYS A 69 -7.14 9.21 -10.79
CA LYS A 69 -7.28 9.60 -12.19
C LYS A 69 -8.74 9.43 -12.59
N ASP A 70 -9.28 10.44 -13.27
CA ASP A 70 -10.61 10.41 -13.87
C ASP A 70 -10.73 9.35 -14.99
#